data_AF-A0A955LD56-F1
#
_entry.id   AF-A0A955LD56-F1
#
_cell.length_a   1.000
_cell.length_b   1.000
_cell.length_c   1.000
_cell.angle_alpha   90.00
_cell.angle_beta   90.00
_cell.angle_gamma   90.00
#
_symmetry.space_group_name_H-M   'P 1'
#
loop_
_entity.id
_entity.type
_entity.pdbx_description
1 polymer ?
#
loop_
_entity_poly.entity_id
_entity_poly.type
_entity_poly.pdbx_seq_one_letter_code
_entity_poly.pdbx_strand_id
1 'polypeptide(L)'
;SVLFGLLTIVTTYALGARVAGRRIGLLAAGLIAVTTLEIAWSRQARMYAMLQWGTVSAVHAYVLLRARQTALRYVYLAGSLIVAAMAHIAWLALVPILFGDLCISMMRRVQERVYSVILPAILALAVLGVALLPLHPFGSIVSGLQEGWELPHALFVEEFGLLWVVVCVGAGISMFRWKHVQRILPIALLATTGIAIAGLVDNNQSPWQRYLLFTLPFFFLLAAIGTDYIGTQIVRYVGNCFTGLGKAHTNIMAVWGLEVVFITLLLLVLSTAALPTDLRALSALEEPQPNYRTAGIYVNEFRQEGDVVVSPRAALAQEYIGGLLIQAVPSWENAVIAEDDTHSDFYTGVPVIHSENELHELVRTHERGWIVYNSFESPPARAWIESRLDLERVISPLYPKDQAVFVYSWGRDEASGESIR
;
A
#
# COMPACT_ATOMS: atom_id res chain seq x y z
N SER A 1 -2.11 -1.98 -14.55
CA SER A 1 -1.68 -2.54 -13.24
C SER A 1 -1.71 -4.06 -13.21
N VAL A 2 -2.74 -4.73 -13.74
CA VAL A 2 -2.83 -6.20 -13.82
C VAL A 2 -1.55 -6.85 -14.37
N LEU A 3 -1.02 -6.34 -15.48
CA LEU A 3 0.24 -6.83 -16.06
C LEU A 3 1.40 -6.77 -15.07
N PHE A 4 1.53 -5.66 -14.32
CA PHE A 4 2.58 -5.52 -13.31
C PHE A 4 2.36 -6.44 -12.11
N GLY A 5 1.12 -6.64 -11.64
CA GLY A 5 0.82 -7.63 -10.60
C GLY A 5 1.22 -9.06 -11.02
N LEU A 6 0.90 -9.45 -12.26
CA LEU A 6 1.34 -10.74 -12.81
C LEU A 6 2.87 -10.85 -12.88
N LEU A 7 3.54 -9.80 -13.34
CA LEU A 7 5.00 -9.74 -13.39
C LEU A 7 5.63 -9.77 -11.99
N THR A 8 5.00 -9.17 -10.98
CA THR A 8 5.42 -9.26 -9.58
C THR A 8 5.41 -10.71 -9.11
N ILE A 9 4.35 -11.49 -9.39
CA ILE A 9 4.28 -12.92 -9.02
C ILE A 9 5.46 -13.69 -9.62
N VAL A 10 5.68 -13.54 -10.92
CA VAL A 10 6.77 -14.21 -11.65
C VAL A 10 8.15 -13.79 -11.13
N THR A 11 8.33 -12.50 -10.86
CA THR A 11 9.62 -11.95 -10.41
C THR A 11 9.91 -12.33 -8.96
N THR A 12 8.87 -12.41 -8.12
CA THR A 12 8.96 -12.92 -6.75
C THR A 12 9.37 -14.39 -6.73
N TYR A 13 8.79 -15.21 -7.62
CA TYR A 13 9.23 -16.60 -7.82
C TYR A 13 10.72 -16.64 -8.19
N ALA A 14 11.13 -15.87 -9.21
CA ALA A 14 12.51 -15.87 -9.70
C ALA A 14 13.51 -15.44 -8.61
N LEU A 15 13.18 -14.38 -7.86
CA LEU A 15 13.97 -13.90 -6.73
C LEU A 15 14.08 -14.98 -5.63
N GLY A 16 12.96 -15.55 -5.17
CA GLY A 16 12.97 -16.56 -4.13
C GLY A 16 13.68 -17.85 -4.55
N ALA A 17 13.45 -18.30 -5.78
CA ALA A 17 14.14 -19.45 -6.37
C ALA A 17 15.66 -19.28 -6.39
N ARG A 18 16.13 -18.05 -6.62
CA ARG A 18 17.55 -17.72 -6.67
C ARG A 18 18.19 -17.55 -5.29
N VAL A 19 17.46 -16.95 -4.35
CA VAL A 19 17.98 -16.60 -3.03
C VAL A 19 17.97 -17.81 -2.09
N ALA A 20 16.85 -18.52 -2.05
CA ALA A 20 16.59 -19.56 -1.05
C ALA A 20 16.17 -20.92 -1.65
N GLY A 21 15.82 -20.96 -2.94
CA GLY A 21 15.56 -22.21 -3.68
C GLY A 21 14.15 -22.26 -4.27
N ARG A 22 13.95 -23.14 -5.26
CA ARG A 22 12.70 -23.19 -6.07
C ARG A 22 11.44 -23.33 -5.24
N ARG A 23 11.47 -24.15 -4.19
CA ARG A 23 10.34 -24.36 -3.27
C ARG A 23 9.90 -23.06 -2.60
N ILE A 24 10.86 -22.29 -2.08
CA ILE A 24 10.60 -21.01 -1.42
C ILE A 24 10.08 -19.98 -2.42
N GLY A 25 10.63 -19.94 -3.65
CA GLY A 25 10.08 -19.12 -4.73
C GLY A 25 8.63 -19.43 -5.05
N LEU A 26 8.25 -20.72 -5.14
CA LEU A 26 6.86 -21.13 -5.37
C LEU A 26 5.94 -20.71 -4.23
N LEU A 27 6.36 -20.91 -2.98
CA LEU A 27 5.58 -20.51 -1.81
C LEU A 27 5.36 -18.99 -1.79
N ALA A 28 6.42 -18.18 -1.98
CA ALA A 28 6.32 -16.72 -1.99
C ALA A 28 5.43 -16.19 -3.14
N ALA A 29 5.57 -16.75 -4.33
CA ALA A 29 4.73 -16.38 -5.48
C ALA A 29 3.26 -16.79 -5.28
N GLY A 30 3.02 -17.96 -4.66
CA GLY A 30 1.67 -18.39 -4.29
C GLY A 30 1.02 -17.45 -3.28
N LEU A 31 1.77 -17.03 -2.25
CA LEU A 31 1.30 -16.04 -1.26
C LEU A 31 0.93 -14.69 -1.91
N ILE A 32 1.76 -14.17 -2.82
CA ILE A 32 1.43 -12.96 -3.61
C ILE A 32 0.19 -13.19 -4.48
N ALA A 33 0.10 -14.34 -5.16
CA ALA A 33 -0.95 -14.59 -6.15
C ALA A 33 -2.36 -14.65 -5.55
N VAL A 34 -2.48 -15.01 -4.27
CA VAL A 34 -3.78 -15.18 -3.60
C VAL A 34 -4.05 -14.15 -2.52
N THR A 35 -3.09 -13.27 -2.19
CA THR A 35 -3.38 -12.18 -1.25
C THR A 35 -4.39 -11.21 -1.87
N THR A 36 -5.39 -10.86 -1.08
CA THR A 36 -6.47 -9.97 -1.51
C THR A 36 -6.02 -8.54 -1.70
N LEU A 37 -4.98 -8.11 -0.96
CA LEU A 37 -4.37 -6.81 -1.15
C LEU A 37 -3.75 -6.69 -2.56
N GLU A 38 -2.99 -7.70 -3.01
CA GLU A 38 -2.41 -7.69 -4.36
C GLU A 38 -3.49 -7.69 -5.44
N ILE A 39 -4.52 -8.53 -5.27
CA ILE A 39 -5.62 -8.64 -6.23
C ILE A 39 -6.38 -7.31 -6.34
N ALA A 40 -6.71 -6.67 -5.20
CA ALA A 40 -7.41 -5.39 -5.18
C ALA A 40 -6.58 -4.29 -5.86
N TRP A 41 -5.31 -4.13 -5.48
CA TRP A 41 -4.46 -3.07 -6.03
C TRP A 41 -4.00 -3.32 -7.47
N SER A 42 -3.92 -4.57 -7.91
CA SER A 42 -3.58 -4.91 -9.30
C SER A 42 -4.73 -4.64 -10.27
N ARG A 43 -5.99 -4.68 -9.80
CA ARG A 43 -7.18 -4.38 -10.61
C ARG A 43 -7.37 -2.89 -10.87
N GLN A 44 -6.88 -2.04 -9.99
CA GLN A 44 -6.99 -0.59 -10.14
C GLN A 44 -5.97 -0.05 -11.13
N ALA A 45 -6.36 0.91 -11.98
CA ALA A 45 -5.46 1.60 -12.90
C ALA A 45 -4.56 2.62 -12.15
N ARG A 46 -3.65 2.12 -11.31
CA ARG A 46 -2.76 2.91 -10.46
C ARG A 46 -1.31 2.44 -10.52
N MET A 47 -0.40 3.36 -10.21
CA MET A 47 1.05 3.15 -10.30
C MET A 47 1.65 2.23 -9.22
N TYR A 48 0.93 1.86 -8.16
CA TYR A 48 1.49 1.06 -7.06
C TYR A 48 1.93 -0.34 -7.47
N ALA A 49 1.17 -1.02 -8.34
CA ALA A 49 1.59 -2.31 -8.90
C ALA A 49 2.87 -2.17 -9.76
N MET A 50 3.03 -1.05 -10.46
CA MET A 50 4.24 -0.73 -11.23
C MET A 50 5.44 -0.48 -10.30
N LEU A 51 5.24 0.26 -9.21
CA LEU A 51 6.25 0.48 -8.16
C LEU A 51 6.70 -0.85 -7.56
N GLN A 52 5.76 -1.69 -7.14
CA GLN A 52 6.04 -3.00 -6.55
C GLN A 52 6.83 -3.89 -7.50
N TRP A 53 6.39 -4.01 -8.76
CA TRP A 53 7.12 -4.78 -9.77
C TRP A 53 8.53 -4.23 -10.01
N GLY A 54 8.67 -2.91 -10.18
CA GLY A 54 9.97 -2.25 -10.38
C GLY A 54 10.90 -2.49 -9.20
N THR A 55 10.37 -2.43 -7.98
CA THR A 55 11.09 -2.68 -6.72
C THR A 55 11.59 -4.12 -6.63
N VAL A 56 10.72 -5.12 -6.78
CA VAL A 56 11.14 -6.54 -6.72
C VAL A 56 12.08 -6.90 -7.89
N SER A 57 11.88 -6.30 -9.06
CA SER A 57 12.78 -6.46 -10.21
C SER A 57 14.15 -5.86 -9.96
N ALA A 58 14.24 -4.68 -9.32
CA ALA A 58 15.51 -4.07 -8.97
C ALA A 58 16.30 -4.94 -7.99
N VAL A 59 15.64 -5.51 -6.97
CA VAL A 59 16.29 -6.44 -6.03
C VAL A 59 16.71 -7.73 -6.74
N HIS A 60 15.88 -8.28 -7.62
CA HIS A 60 16.23 -9.45 -8.41
C HIS A 60 17.43 -9.19 -9.33
N ALA A 61 17.43 -8.07 -10.05
CA ALA A 61 18.54 -7.62 -10.88
C ALA A 61 19.83 -7.44 -10.06
N TYR A 62 19.72 -6.87 -8.87
CA TYR A 62 20.83 -6.71 -7.94
C TYR A 62 21.41 -8.07 -7.49
N VAL A 63 20.57 -9.02 -7.10
CA VAL A 63 20.99 -10.38 -6.75
C VAL A 63 21.68 -11.08 -7.93
N LEU A 64 21.18 -10.89 -9.15
CA LEU A 64 21.85 -11.38 -10.35
C LEU A 64 23.21 -10.69 -10.52
N LEU A 65 23.27 -9.37 -10.43
CA LEU A 65 24.50 -8.59 -10.61
C LEU A 65 25.61 -9.06 -9.64
N ARG A 66 25.24 -9.34 -8.39
CA ARG A 66 26.15 -9.89 -7.37
C ARG A 66 26.70 -11.27 -7.71
N ALA A 67 25.95 -12.08 -8.47
CA ALA A 67 26.42 -13.38 -8.91
C ALA A 67 27.34 -13.32 -10.14
N ARG A 68 27.15 -12.33 -11.02
CA ARG A 68 28.02 -12.08 -12.18
C ARG A 68 27.78 -10.66 -12.68
N GLN A 69 28.85 -9.91 -12.88
CA GLN A 69 28.81 -8.53 -13.35
C GLN A 69 28.85 -8.51 -14.87
N THR A 70 27.69 -8.32 -15.51
CA THR A 70 27.56 -8.21 -16.98
C THR A 70 26.78 -6.95 -17.32
N ALA A 71 27.10 -6.29 -18.43
CA ALA A 71 26.42 -5.06 -18.87
C ALA A 71 24.89 -5.20 -18.87
N LEU A 72 24.35 -6.32 -19.38
CA LEU A 72 22.91 -6.59 -19.39
C LEU A 72 22.26 -6.55 -17.99
N ARG A 73 22.98 -6.93 -16.93
CA ARG A 73 22.47 -6.92 -15.55
C ARG A 73 22.47 -5.51 -14.95
N TYR A 74 23.43 -4.67 -15.33
CA TYR A 74 23.38 -3.24 -15.00
C TYR A 74 22.21 -2.56 -15.70
N VAL A 75 22.00 -2.85 -16.99
CA VAL A 75 20.84 -2.35 -17.74
C VAL A 75 19.52 -2.82 -17.10
N TYR A 76 19.43 -4.09 -16.70
CA TYR A 76 18.25 -4.61 -16.01
C TYR A 76 18.00 -3.90 -14.67
N LEU A 77 19.04 -3.69 -13.86
CA LEU A 77 18.93 -2.97 -12.59
C LEU A 77 18.50 -1.52 -12.81
N ALA A 78 19.18 -0.80 -13.72
CA ALA A 78 18.87 0.59 -14.05
C ALA A 78 17.43 0.74 -14.59
N GLY A 79 17.03 -0.12 -15.53
CA GLY A 79 15.67 -0.13 -16.07
C GLY A 79 14.61 -0.39 -14.98
N SER A 80 14.87 -1.32 -14.07
CA SER A 80 13.94 -1.61 -12.95
C SER A 80 13.82 -0.42 -11.98
N LEU A 81 14.94 0.26 -11.69
CA LEU A 81 14.94 1.46 -10.86
C LEU A 81 14.22 2.64 -11.54
N ILE A 82 14.40 2.82 -12.85
CA ILE A 82 13.67 3.84 -13.63
C ILE A 82 12.17 3.59 -13.57
N VAL A 83 11.72 2.34 -13.76
CA VAL A 83 10.30 1.99 -13.65
C VAL A 83 9.76 2.31 -12.25
N ALA A 84 10.48 1.94 -11.19
CA ALA A 84 10.08 2.25 -9.83
C ALA A 84 10.04 3.78 -9.58
N ALA A 85 11.02 4.52 -10.12
CA ALA A 85 11.13 5.96 -10.00
C ALA A 85 10.01 6.72 -10.71
N MET A 86 9.63 6.26 -11.90
CA MET A 86 8.48 6.79 -12.65
C MET A 86 7.15 6.45 -11.97
N ALA A 87 7.11 5.44 -11.10
CA ALA A 87 5.89 5.04 -10.41
C ALA A 87 5.62 5.91 -9.17
N HIS A 88 6.58 6.04 -8.26
CA HIS A 88 6.37 6.74 -7.00
C HIS A 88 7.68 7.02 -6.26
N ILE A 89 7.80 8.19 -5.60
CA ILE A 89 9.00 8.61 -4.81
C ILE A 89 9.46 7.60 -3.75
N ALA A 90 8.57 6.71 -3.31
CA ALA A 90 8.87 5.63 -2.37
C ALA A 90 10.00 4.69 -2.85
N TRP A 91 10.30 4.66 -4.16
CA TRP A 91 11.46 3.97 -4.70
C TRP A 91 12.79 4.40 -4.05
N LEU A 92 12.89 5.64 -3.55
CA LEU A 92 14.09 6.15 -2.88
C LEU A 92 14.48 5.31 -1.65
N ALA A 93 13.53 4.59 -1.04
CA ALA A 93 13.82 3.64 0.03
C ALA A 93 14.76 2.50 -0.40
N LEU A 94 14.76 2.13 -1.69
CA LEU A 94 15.65 1.09 -2.24
C LEU A 94 17.11 1.53 -2.28
N VAL A 95 17.35 2.80 -2.60
CA VAL A 95 18.69 3.33 -2.88
C VAL A 95 19.66 3.12 -1.72
N PRO A 96 19.37 3.57 -0.48
CA PRO A 96 20.30 3.40 0.64
C PRO A 96 20.51 1.93 1.00
N ILE A 97 19.50 1.06 0.78
CA ILE A 97 19.60 -0.37 1.08
C ILE A 97 20.54 -1.07 0.09
N LEU A 98 20.32 -0.88 -1.22
CA LEU A 98 21.14 -1.51 -2.25
C LEU A 98 22.56 -0.92 -2.28
N PHE A 99 22.69 0.40 -2.13
CA PHE A 99 23.98 1.07 -2.07
C PHE A 99 24.75 0.69 -0.79
N GLY A 100 24.08 0.66 0.36
CA GLY A 100 24.66 0.23 1.63
C GLY A 100 25.20 -1.20 1.56
N ASP A 101 24.42 -2.15 1.03
CA ASP A 101 24.88 -3.52 0.84
C ASP A 101 26.06 -3.62 -0.15
N LEU A 102 26.06 -2.82 -1.21
CA LEU A 102 27.18 -2.74 -2.15
C LEU A 102 28.46 -2.24 -1.45
N CYS A 103 28.38 -1.14 -0.71
CA CYS A 103 29.50 -0.59 0.06
C CYS A 103 30.03 -1.60 1.07
N ILE A 104 29.15 -2.25 1.84
CA ILE A 104 29.54 -3.30 2.80
C ILE A 104 30.26 -4.46 2.09
N SER A 105 29.78 -4.84 0.90
CA SER A 105 30.38 -5.95 0.15
C SER A 105 31.76 -5.65 -0.43
N MET A 106 32.05 -4.38 -0.74
CA MET A 106 33.38 -3.96 -1.18
C MET A 106 34.37 -3.98 -0.01
N MET A 107 33.89 -3.83 1.23
CA MET A 107 34.72 -3.73 2.42
C MET A 107 34.89 -5.09 3.11
N ARG A 108 35.63 -6.02 2.48
CA ARG A 108 35.79 -7.42 2.94
C ARG A 108 36.18 -7.60 4.42
N ARG A 109 36.99 -6.70 5.00
CA ARG A 109 37.35 -6.70 6.45
C ARG A 109 36.24 -6.22 7.37
N VAL A 110 35.41 -5.29 6.90
CA VAL A 110 34.27 -4.73 7.64
C VAL A 110 33.05 -5.63 7.53
N GLN A 111 32.94 -6.39 6.43
CA GLN A 111 31.94 -7.41 6.18
C GLN A 111 31.78 -8.37 7.38
N GLU A 112 32.87 -8.96 7.87
CA GLU A 112 32.79 -9.90 8.99
C GLU A 112 32.26 -9.26 10.26
N ARG A 113 32.69 -8.03 10.60
CA ARG A 113 32.20 -7.30 11.80
C ARG A 113 30.77 -6.77 11.66
N VAL A 114 30.40 -6.21 10.50
CA VAL A 114 29.05 -5.66 10.28
C VAL A 114 28.01 -6.77 10.35
N TYR A 115 28.23 -7.90 9.66
CA TYR A 115 27.24 -8.98 9.63
C TYR A 115 27.22 -9.83 10.91
N SER A 116 28.33 -9.93 11.68
CA SER A 116 28.33 -10.69 12.95
C SER A 116 27.87 -9.89 14.16
N VAL A 117 28.05 -8.57 14.17
CA VAL A 117 27.84 -7.76 15.39
C VAL A 117 26.79 -6.69 15.16
N ILE A 118 26.99 -5.83 14.15
CA ILE A 118 26.18 -4.62 13.97
C ILE A 118 24.77 -4.99 13.51
N LEU A 119 24.65 -5.89 12.54
CA LEU A 119 23.35 -6.25 11.98
C LEU A 119 22.46 -7.01 13.00
N PRO A 120 22.95 -8.03 13.74
CA PRO A 120 22.16 -8.63 14.82
C PRO A 120 21.80 -7.63 15.90
N ALA A 121 22.66 -6.65 16.21
CA ALA A 121 22.36 -5.60 17.18
C ALA A 121 21.24 -4.66 16.68
N ILE A 122 21.28 -4.23 15.41
CA ILE A 122 20.21 -3.42 14.82
C ILE A 122 18.88 -4.18 14.83
N LEU A 123 18.88 -5.46 14.47
CA LEU A 123 17.65 -6.26 14.53
C LEU A 123 17.19 -6.54 15.95
N ALA A 124 18.11 -6.81 16.89
CA ALA A 124 17.77 -6.98 18.28
C ALA A 124 17.16 -5.69 18.85
N LEU A 125 17.69 -4.52 18.48
CA LEU A 125 17.11 -3.21 18.81
C LEU A 125 15.76 -2.98 18.13
N ALA A 126 15.58 -3.42 16.88
CA ALA A 126 14.29 -3.32 16.21
C ALA A 126 13.23 -4.23 16.86
N VAL A 127 13.57 -5.49 17.15
CA VAL A 127 12.71 -6.46 17.84
C VAL A 127 12.43 -6.01 19.27
N LEU A 128 13.44 -5.53 19.99
CA LEU A 128 13.30 -5.00 21.34
C LEU A 128 12.49 -3.71 21.34
N GLY A 129 12.69 -2.83 20.36
CA GLY A 129 11.85 -1.66 20.13
C GLY A 129 10.40 -2.10 19.98
N VAL A 130 10.10 -3.03 19.07
CA VAL A 130 8.76 -3.59 18.88
C VAL A 130 8.20 -4.24 20.16
N ALA A 131 9.02 -4.97 20.91
CA ALA A 131 8.59 -5.70 22.11
C ALA A 131 8.42 -4.82 23.36
N LEU A 132 9.14 -3.70 23.46
CA LEU A 132 9.06 -2.74 24.58
C LEU A 132 8.03 -1.63 24.36
N LEU A 133 7.50 -1.49 23.13
CA LEU A 133 6.44 -0.52 22.82
C LEU A 133 5.19 -0.60 23.73
N PRO A 134 4.75 -1.79 24.22
CA PRO A 134 3.62 -1.87 25.16
C PRO A 134 3.89 -1.27 26.54
N LEU A 135 5.14 -0.90 26.88
CA LEU A 135 5.56 -0.68 28.28
C LEU A 135 5.75 0.79 28.72
N HIS A 136 5.45 1.82 27.90
CA HIS A 136 5.38 3.29 28.22
C HIS A 136 6.59 3.96 28.94
N PRO A 137 7.13 5.12 28.47
CA PRO A 137 6.68 6.45 28.93
C PRO A 137 6.92 7.62 27.92
N PHE A 138 6.90 7.38 26.60
CA PHE A 138 7.20 8.40 25.57
C PHE A 138 5.93 9.14 25.06
N GLY A 139 5.08 9.64 25.94
CA GLY A 139 3.69 10.05 25.63
C GLY A 139 3.46 10.99 24.42
N SER A 140 4.41 11.83 24.01
CA SER A 140 4.27 12.72 22.85
C SER A 140 4.72 12.10 21.51
N ILE A 141 5.73 11.23 21.55
CA ILE A 141 6.14 10.44 20.37
C ILE A 141 5.20 9.24 20.23
N VAL A 142 4.75 8.67 21.33
CA VAL A 142 3.80 7.55 21.40
C VAL A 142 2.39 7.99 21.01
N SER A 143 1.95 9.24 21.26
CA SER A 143 0.64 9.70 20.77
C SER A 143 0.63 9.85 19.24
N GLY A 144 1.64 10.50 18.65
CA GLY A 144 1.80 10.55 17.19
C GLY A 144 2.05 9.17 16.57
N LEU A 145 2.78 8.29 17.26
CA LEU A 145 2.94 6.90 16.85
C LEU A 145 1.69 6.06 17.10
N GLN A 146 0.83 6.36 18.08
CA GLN A 146 -0.42 5.63 18.38
C GLN A 146 -1.43 5.87 17.28
N GLU A 147 -1.59 7.14 16.85
CA GLU A 147 -2.40 7.49 15.67
C GLU A 147 -1.82 6.82 14.41
N GLY A 148 -0.48 6.82 14.26
CA GLY A 148 0.20 6.13 13.17
C GLY A 148 0.39 4.61 13.32
N TRP A 149 -0.11 4.00 14.41
CA TRP A 149 0.03 2.55 14.67
C TRP A 149 -1.23 1.77 14.36
N GLU A 150 -2.38 2.43 14.31
CA GLU A 150 -3.63 1.76 13.97
C GLU A 150 -3.51 1.03 12.64
N LEU A 151 -2.80 1.63 11.67
CA LEU A 151 -2.63 1.03 10.35
C LEU A 151 -1.63 -0.14 10.31
N PRO A 152 -0.40 -0.04 10.84
CA PRO A 152 0.45 -1.22 11.04
C PRO A 152 -0.26 -2.30 11.85
N HIS A 153 -0.95 -1.96 12.94
CA HIS A 153 -1.67 -2.94 13.75
C HIS A 153 -2.79 -3.62 12.95
N ALA A 154 -3.64 -2.87 12.26
CA ALA A 154 -4.72 -3.42 11.44
C ALA A 154 -4.16 -4.33 10.33
N LEU A 155 -3.16 -3.88 9.58
CA LEU A 155 -2.56 -4.73 8.54
C LEU A 155 -1.82 -5.93 9.11
N PHE A 156 -1.05 -5.76 10.17
CA PHE A 156 -0.09 -6.78 10.56
C PHE A 156 -0.60 -7.72 11.63
N VAL A 157 -1.43 -7.23 12.54
CA VAL A 157 -2.07 -8.06 13.57
C VAL A 157 -3.41 -8.58 13.06
N GLU A 158 -4.24 -7.75 12.44
CA GLU A 158 -5.59 -8.15 12.04
C GLU A 158 -5.59 -8.91 10.70
N GLU A 159 -4.89 -8.40 9.67
CA GLU A 159 -4.86 -9.07 8.35
C GLU A 159 -3.79 -10.17 8.27
N PHE A 160 -2.57 -9.92 8.76
CA PHE A 160 -1.44 -10.86 8.61
C PHE A 160 -1.07 -11.65 9.88
N GLY A 161 -1.74 -11.46 11.02
CA GLY A 161 -1.55 -12.11 12.32
C GLY A 161 -0.38 -13.09 12.46
N LEU A 162 -0.64 -14.40 12.40
CA LEU A 162 0.37 -15.45 12.58
C LEU A 162 1.50 -15.44 11.53
N LEU A 163 1.24 -14.88 10.34
CA LEU A 163 2.23 -14.78 9.27
C LEU A 163 3.43 -13.92 9.70
N TRP A 164 3.22 -12.95 10.60
CA TRP A 164 4.30 -12.17 11.17
C TRP A 164 5.30 -12.98 11.98
N VAL A 165 4.80 -13.88 12.81
CA VAL A 165 5.66 -14.77 13.59
C VAL A 165 6.52 -15.60 12.64
N VAL A 166 5.92 -16.09 11.56
CA VAL A 166 6.62 -16.85 10.51
C VAL A 166 7.65 -15.98 9.79
N VAL A 167 7.34 -14.72 9.48
CA VAL A 167 8.29 -13.76 8.89
C VAL A 167 9.47 -13.49 9.81
N CYS A 168 9.24 -13.27 11.09
CA CYS A 168 10.29 -13.09 12.10
C CYS A 168 11.19 -14.32 12.19
N VAL A 169 10.60 -15.52 12.20
CA VAL A 169 11.33 -16.79 12.16
C VAL A 169 12.17 -16.89 10.88
N GLY A 170 11.56 -16.62 9.72
CA GLY A 170 12.24 -16.63 8.42
C GLY A 170 13.39 -15.65 8.33
N ALA A 171 13.22 -14.43 8.85
CA ALA A 171 14.27 -13.42 8.97
C ALA A 171 15.40 -13.92 9.87
N GLY A 172 15.09 -14.41 11.08
CA GLY A 172 16.09 -14.96 12.01
C GLY A 172 16.92 -16.09 11.39
N ILE A 173 16.26 -17.09 10.79
CA ILE A 173 16.96 -18.21 10.12
C ILE A 173 17.88 -17.73 9.01
N SER A 174 17.40 -16.78 8.22
CA SER A 174 18.16 -16.18 7.12
C SER A 174 19.45 -15.52 7.61
N MET A 175 19.42 -14.95 8.82
CA MET A 175 20.56 -14.32 9.46
C MET A 175 21.56 -15.34 10.03
N PHE A 176 21.08 -16.43 10.64
CA PHE A 176 21.97 -17.48 11.18
C PHE A 176 22.68 -18.27 10.08
N ARG A 177 22.13 -18.34 8.87
CA ARG A 177 22.78 -18.99 7.73
C ARG A 177 23.74 -18.04 7.01
N TRP A 178 24.89 -17.77 7.64
CA TRP A 178 25.93 -16.82 7.22
C TRP A 178 26.22 -16.76 5.71
N LYS A 179 26.27 -17.91 5.02
CA LYS A 179 26.53 -17.98 3.56
C LYS A 179 25.44 -17.32 2.69
N HIS A 180 24.25 -17.12 3.24
CA HIS A 180 23.09 -16.55 2.56
C HIS A 180 22.72 -15.14 3.05
N VAL A 181 23.30 -14.67 4.16
CA VAL A 181 23.00 -13.36 4.78
C VAL A 181 23.12 -12.22 3.80
N GLN A 182 24.16 -12.20 2.97
CA GLN A 182 24.37 -11.14 1.97
C GLN A 182 23.28 -11.08 0.90
N ARG A 183 22.59 -12.20 0.62
CA ARG A 183 21.50 -12.24 -0.36
C ARG A 183 20.17 -11.86 0.27
N ILE A 184 20.02 -12.08 1.58
CA ILE A 184 18.76 -11.93 2.29
C ILE A 184 18.69 -10.59 3.05
N LEU A 185 19.84 -9.99 3.39
CA LEU A 185 19.85 -8.71 4.09
C LEU A 185 19.08 -7.61 3.34
N PRO A 186 19.28 -7.38 2.03
CA PRO A 186 18.50 -6.35 1.33
C PRO A 186 16.99 -6.63 1.36
N ILE A 187 16.61 -7.91 1.33
CA ILE A 187 15.20 -8.37 1.38
C ILE A 187 14.62 -8.09 2.77
N ALA A 188 15.36 -8.43 3.83
CA ALA A 188 14.95 -8.17 5.21
C ALA A 188 14.85 -6.67 5.50
N LEU A 189 15.84 -5.89 5.08
CA LEU A 189 15.81 -4.43 5.22
C LEU A 189 14.63 -3.83 4.48
N LEU A 190 14.38 -4.21 3.22
CA LEU A 190 13.23 -3.70 2.48
C LEU A 190 11.89 -4.05 3.11
N ALA A 191 11.72 -5.28 3.60
CA ALA A 191 10.52 -5.67 4.33
C ALA A 191 10.30 -4.78 5.56
N THR A 192 11.36 -4.48 6.33
CA THR A 192 11.28 -3.63 7.53
C THR A 192 11.18 -2.13 7.24
N THR A 193 11.83 -1.65 6.18
CA THR A 193 11.86 -0.22 5.83
C THR A 193 10.51 0.25 5.30
N GLY A 194 9.79 -0.57 4.52
CA GLY A 194 8.43 -0.19 4.12
C GLY A 194 7.48 -0.02 5.29
N ILE A 195 7.68 -0.79 6.35
CA ILE A 195 6.87 -0.72 7.57
C ILE A 195 7.20 0.53 8.35
N ALA A 196 8.49 0.83 8.50
CA ALA A 196 8.94 2.07 9.11
C ALA A 196 8.43 3.29 8.33
N ILE A 197 8.48 3.26 7.00
CA ILE A 197 7.93 4.33 6.15
C ILE A 197 6.42 4.43 6.32
N ALA A 198 5.69 3.32 6.32
CA ALA A 198 4.24 3.34 6.53
C ALA A 198 3.89 3.99 7.87
N GLY A 199 4.55 3.58 8.97
CA GLY A 199 4.30 4.17 10.30
C GLY A 199 4.77 5.63 10.45
N LEU A 200 5.77 6.08 9.68
CA LEU A 200 6.23 7.48 9.71
C LEU A 200 5.35 8.42 8.87
N VAL A 201 4.63 7.89 7.89
CA VAL A 201 3.79 8.67 6.97
C VAL A 201 2.33 8.74 7.46
N ASP A 202 1.95 7.89 8.43
CA ASP A 202 0.57 7.68 8.92
C ASP A 202 -0.01 8.81 9.80
N ASN A 203 0.51 10.04 9.70
CA ASN A 203 0.04 11.15 10.53
C ASN A 203 -1.25 11.82 10.00
N ASN A 204 -1.89 11.26 8.97
CA ASN A 204 -3.10 11.79 8.35
C ASN A 204 -3.96 10.60 7.87
N GLN A 205 -5.28 10.65 8.03
CA GLN A 205 -6.28 9.58 7.79
C GLN A 205 -6.39 9.02 6.34
N SER A 206 -5.33 9.11 5.52
CA SER A 206 -5.28 8.60 4.14
C SER A 206 -5.09 7.08 4.11
N PRO A 207 -5.52 6.38 3.04
CA PRO A 207 -5.32 4.94 2.90
C PRO A 207 -3.85 4.60 2.55
N TRP A 208 -2.95 4.77 3.52
CA TRP A 208 -1.51 4.53 3.37
C TRP A 208 -1.14 3.05 3.22
N GLN A 209 -2.10 2.14 3.35
CA GLN A 209 -1.93 0.69 3.10
C GLN A 209 -1.28 0.43 1.72
N ARG A 210 -1.56 1.31 0.75
CA ARG A 210 -1.01 1.25 -0.61
C ARG A 210 0.52 1.37 -0.68
N TYR A 211 1.15 2.00 0.31
CA TYR A 211 2.61 2.12 0.36
C TYR A 211 3.30 0.89 0.94
N LEU A 212 2.56 -0.02 1.58
CA LEU A 212 3.10 -1.32 1.96
C LEU A 212 3.10 -2.31 0.80
N LEU A 213 2.37 -2.02 -0.28
CA LEU A 213 2.23 -2.92 -1.41
C LEU A 213 3.60 -3.28 -2.04
N PHE A 214 4.52 -2.31 -2.14
CA PHE A 214 5.84 -2.56 -2.73
C PHE A 214 6.76 -3.42 -1.85
N THR A 215 6.42 -3.62 -0.57
CA THR A 215 7.20 -4.46 0.35
C THR A 215 6.64 -5.86 0.57
N LEU A 216 5.37 -6.09 0.19
CA LEU A 216 4.74 -7.40 0.28
C LEU A 216 5.53 -8.56 -0.35
N PRO A 217 6.17 -8.41 -1.55
CA PRO A 217 6.98 -9.48 -2.12
C PRO A 217 8.10 -9.96 -1.19
N PHE A 218 8.73 -9.04 -0.46
CA PHE A 218 9.81 -9.35 0.46
C PHE A 218 9.28 -9.94 1.77
N PHE A 219 8.15 -9.41 2.25
CA PHE A 219 7.45 -9.95 3.41
C PHE A 219 7.06 -11.42 3.19
N PHE A 220 6.38 -11.75 2.09
CA PHE A 220 6.01 -13.14 1.80
C PHE A 220 7.20 -14.03 1.44
N LEU A 221 8.29 -13.45 0.91
CA LEU A 221 9.52 -14.22 0.71
C LEU A 221 10.14 -14.66 2.04
N LEU A 222 10.17 -13.77 3.05
CA LEU A 222 10.61 -14.12 4.40
C LEU A 222 9.66 -15.12 5.06
N ALA A 223 8.35 -14.94 4.88
CA ALA A 223 7.35 -15.88 5.36
C ALA A 223 7.59 -17.27 4.77
N ALA A 224 7.79 -17.37 3.45
CA ALA A 224 8.07 -18.62 2.76
C ALA A 224 9.35 -19.31 3.27
N ILE A 225 10.40 -18.55 3.62
CA ILE A 225 11.62 -19.09 4.25
C ILE A 225 11.30 -19.65 5.64
N GLY A 226 10.56 -18.90 6.46
CA GLY A 226 10.15 -19.33 7.79
C GLY A 226 9.32 -20.61 7.75
N THR A 227 8.32 -20.66 6.87
CA THR A 227 7.44 -21.82 6.71
C THR A 227 8.19 -23.05 6.23
N ASP A 228 9.06 -22.90 5.22
CA ASP A 228 9.87 -24.02 4.71
C ASP A 228 10.76 -24.62 5.81
N TYR A 229 11.36 -23.77 6.64
CA TYR A 229 12.19 -24.22 7.75
C TYR A 229 11.37 -24.91 8.85
N ILE A 230 10.30 -24.27 9.34
CA ILE A 230 9.44 -24.85 10.37
C ILE A 230 8.92 -26.21 9.91
N GLY A 231 8.41 -26.29 8.68
CA GLY A 231 7.96 -27.54 8.08
C GLY A 231 9.06 -28.60 8.03
N THR A 232 10.29 -28.21 7.64
CA THR A 232 11.42 -29.15 7.63
C THR A 232 11.80 -29.65 9.03
N GLN A 233 11.74 -28.79 10.07
CA GLN A 233 12.04 -29.22 11.44
C GLN A 233 10.96 -30.15 11.99
N ILE A 234 9.68 -29.86 11.74
CA ILE A 234 8.57 -30.74 12.14
C ILE A 234 8.75 -32.11 11.49
N VAL A 235 9.01 -32.15 10.19
CA VAL A 235 9.22 -33.41 9.46
C VAL A 235 10.38 -34.22 10.02
N ARG A 236 11.50 -33.56 10.38
CA ARG A 236 12.64 -34.23 11.01
C ARG A 236 12.31 -34.76 12.40
N TYR A 237 11.64 -33.95 13.22
CA TYR A 237 11.25 -34.34 14.56
C TYR A 237 10.31 -35.54 14.54
N VAL A 238 9.24 -35.46 13.74
CA VAL A 238 8.27 -36.54 13.55
C VAL A 238 8.95 -37.77 12.96
N GLY A 239 9.76 -37.60 11.91
CA GLY A 239 10.53 -38.69 11.31
C GLY A 239 11.37 -39.44 12.36
N ASN A 240 12.08 -38.71 13.21
CA ASN A 240 12.87 -39.27 14.30
C ASN A 240 12.02 -40.05 15.32
N CYS A 241 10.83 -39.54 15.69
CA CYS A 241 9.89 -40.25 16.55
C CYS A 241 9.41 -41.59 15.94
N PHE A 242 9.37 -41.70 14.61
CA PHE A 242 8.90 -42.88 13.89
C PHE A 242 10.01 -43.74 13.26
N THR A 243 11.30 -43.47 13.55
CA THR A 243 12.44 -44.24 13.02
C THR A 243 12.43 -45.73 13.39
N GLY A 244 11.59 -46.16 14.34
CA GLY A 244 11.36 -47.57 14.67
C GLY A 244 10.58 -48.38 13.63
N LEU A 245 9.96 -47.76 12.60
CA LEU A 245 9.02 -48.43 11.69
C LEU A 245 9.58 -48.88 10.32
N GLY A 246 10.91 -48.89 10.13
CA GLY A 246 11.53 -49.49 8.93
C GLY A 246 11.35 -48.70 7.61
N LYS A 247 11.76 -49.31 6.48
CA LYS A 247 11.97 -48.70 5.13
C LYS A 247 10.77 -47.99 4.47
N ALA A 248 9.60 -47.90 5.11
CA ALA A 248 8.48 -47.07 4.66
C ALA A 248 8.78 -45.55 4.71
N HIS A 249 9.93 -45.16 5.28
CA HIS A 249 10.36 -43.79 5.56
C HIS A 249 10.50 -42.85 4.34
N THR A 250 10.84 -43.37 3.16
CA THR A 250 11.09 -42.52 1.97
C THR A 250 9.82 -42.05 1.27
N ASN A 251 8.76 -42.84 1.25
CA ASN A 251 7.47 -42.41 0.68
C ASN A 251 6.74 -41.43 1.61
N ILE A 252 6.94 -41.56 2.92
CA ILE A 252 6.39 -40.64 3.92
C ILE A 252 6.99 -39.24 3.72
N MET A 253 8.30 -39.10 3.53
CA MET A 253 8.93 -37.78 3.31
C MET A 253 8.38 -37.02 2.07
N ALA A 254 7.96 -37.72 1.02
CA ALA A 254 7.33 -37.10 -0.16
C ALA A 254 5.88 -36.63 0.11
N VAL A 255 5.11 -37.41 0.87
CA VAL A 255 3.75 -37.05 1.30
C VAL A 255 3.77 -35.86 2.26
N TRP A 256 4.78 -35.73 3.10
CA TRP A 256 4.89 -34.64 4.07
C TRP A 256 5.36 -33.31 3.45
N GLY A 257 6.08 -33.35 2.32
CA GLY A 257 6.36 -32.16 1.53
C GLY A 257 5.07 -31.50 1.01
N LEU A 258 4.07 -32.32 0.68
CA LEU A 258 2.71 -31.91 0.31
C LEU A 258 1.93 -31.37 1.51
N GLU A 259 2.09 -31.95 2.71
CA GLU A 259 1.46 -31.42 3.93
C GLU A 259 2.01 -30.06 4.35
N VAL A 260 3.31 -29.78 4.22
CA VAL A 260 3.84 -28.44 4.53
C VAL A 260 3.27 -27.40 3.55
N VAL A 261 3.12 -27.77 2.27
CA VAL A 261 2.45 -26.93 1.28
C VAL A 261 0.97 -26.75 1.65
N PHE A 262 0.30 -27.82 2.08
CA PHE A 262 -1.08 -27.79 2.55
C PHE A 262 -1.24 -26.94 3.81
N ILE A 263 -0.34 -27.00 4.78
CA ILE A 263 -0.35 -26.20 6.00
C ILE A 263 -0.06 -24.74 5.67
N THR A 264 0.83 -24.46 4.72
CA THR A 264 1.08 -23.08 4.26
C THR A 264 -0.17 -22.51 3.59
N LEU A 265 -0.79 -23.29 2.70
CA LEU A 265 -2.06 -22.95 2.06
C LEU A 265 -3.19 -22.84 3.07
N LEU A 266 -3.23 -23.69 4.09
CA LEU A 266 -4.25 -23.69 5.13
C LEU A 266 -4.08 -22.48 6.05
N LEU A 267 -2.86 -22.15 6.47
CA LEU A 267 -2.58 -20.94 7.25
C LEU A 267 -2.92 -19.68 6.47
N LEU A 268 -2.65 -19.69 5.16
CA LEU A 268 -3.05 -18.62 4.26
C LEU A 268 -4.57 -18.54 4.13
N VAL A 269 -5.24 -19.68 3.90
CA VAL A 269 -6.71 -19.79 3.84
C VAL A 269 -7.33 -19.35 5.16
N LEU A 270 -6.76 -19.72 6.30
CA LEU A 270 -7.22 -19.35 7.63
C LEU A 270 -6.98 -17.85 7.91
N SER A 271 -5.86 -17.28 7.46
CA SER A 271 -5.66 -15.82 7.52
C SER A 271 -6.64 -15.08 6.60
N THR A 272 -6.98 -15.64 5.45
CA THR A 272 -7.99 -15.07 4.54
C THR A 272 -9.43 -15.44 4.90
N ALA A 273 -9.67 -16.39 5.81
CA ALA A 273 -11.02 -16.79 6.23
C ALA A 273 -11.67 -15.74 7.14
N ALA A 274 -10.86 -14.82 7.67
CA ALA A 274 -11.33 -13.58 8.29
C ALA A 274 -11.81 -12.55 7.25
N LEU A 275 -11.55 -12.76 5.95
CA LEU A 275 -12.00 -11.84 4.93
C LEU A 275 -13.51 -11.99 4.74
N PRO A 276 -14.23 -10.87 4.59
CA PRO A 276 -15.63 -10.91 4.22
C PRO A 276 -15.83 -11.72 2.94
N THR A 277 -16.71 -12.71 3.00
CA THR A 277 -17.09 -13.59 1.88
C THR A 277 -17.71 -12.82 0.70
N ASP A 278 -18.05 -11.56 0.91
CA ASP A 278 -18.52 -10.65 -0.12
C ASP A 278 -17.34 -10.16 -0.98
N LEU A 279 -17.30 -10.58 -2.25
CA LEU A 279 -16.37 -10.03 -3.26
C LEU A 279 -16.48 -8.50 -3.40
N ARG A 280 -17.63 -7.91 -3.02
CA ARG A 280 -17.79 -6.45 -2.94
C ARG A 280 -17.00 -5.86 -1.79
N ALA A 281 -16.75 -6.59 -0.72
CA ALA A 281 -15.88 -6.13 0.37
C ALA A 281 -14.39 -6.09 -0.03
N LEU A 282 -13.95 -6.92 -1.00
CA LEU A 282 -12.65 -6.71 -1.66
C LEU A 282 -12.61 -5.39 -2.44
N SER A 283 -13.78 -4.98 -2.95
CA SER A 283 -13.94 -3.68 -3.59
C SER A 283 -14.07 -2.55 -2.55
N ALA A 284 -14.32 -2.88 -1.26
CA ALA A 284 -14.25 -1.95 -0.13
C ALA A 284 -12.83 -1.78 0.46
N LEU A 285 -11.91 -2.72 0.16
CA LEU A 285 -10.46 -2.51 0.33
C LEU A 285 -9.90 -1.55 -0.73
N GLU A 286 -10.66 -1.26 -1.78
CA GLU A 286 -10.34 -0.14 -2.65
C GLU A 286 -10.38 1.12 -1.79
N GLU A 287 -9.45 2.06 -2.02
CA GLU A 287 -9.63 3.43 -1.51
C GLU A 287 -11.06 3.80 -1.84
N PRO A 288 -11.92 4.06 -0.82
CA PRO A 288 -13.33 4.08 -1.09
C PRO A 288 -13.56 5.12 -2.16
N GLN A 289 -14.37 4.74 -3.14
CA GLN A 289 -14.62 5.61 -4.29
C GLN A 289 -15.87 6.40 -3.92
N PRO A 290 -15.73 7.67 -3.51
CA PRO A 290 -16.90 8.52 -3.32
C PRO A 290 -17.75 8.47 -4.60
N ASN A 291 -19.06 8.32 -4.45
CA ASN A 291 -19.95 8.07 -5.56
C ASN A 291 -20.29 9.35 -6.35
N TYR A 292 -19.26 9.99 -6.89
CA TYR A 292 -19.37 11.20 -7.72
C TYR A 292 -20.20 10.97 -8.98
N ARG A 293 -20.30 9.73 -9.46
CA ARG A 293 -21.18 9.40 -10.59
C ARG A 293 -22.65 9.61 -10.24
N THR A 294 -23.12 9.04 -9.12
CA THR A 294 -24.50 9.27 -8.67
C THR A 294 -24.73 10.74 -8.31
N ALA A 295 -23.72 11.42 -7.74
CA ALA A 295 -23.79 12.85 -7.47
C ALA A 295 -23.94 13.68 -8.75
N GLY A 296 -23.17 13.34 -9.79
CA GLY A 296 -23.26 14.03 -11.07
C GLY A 296 -24.56 13.77 -11.80
N ILE A 297 -25.10 12.55 -11.74
CA ILE A 297 -26.44 12.27 -12.27
C ILE A 297 -27.48 13.17 -11.58
N TYR A 298 -27.43 13.27 -10.25
CA TYR A 298 -28.34 14.13 -9.50
C TYR A 298 -28.17 15.61 -9.87
N VAL A 299 -26.95 16.15 -9.84
CA VAL A 299 -26.70 17.56 -10.20
C VAL A 299 -27.14 17.86 -11.63
N ASN A 300 -26.88 16.96 -12.59
CA ASN A 300 -27.28 17.14 -13.98
C ASN A 300 -28.80 17.13 -14.20
N GLU A 301 -29.56 16.47 -13.32
CA GLU A 301 -31.02 16.43 -13.38
C GLU A 301 -31.65 17.76 -12.95
N PHE A 302 -31.03 18.48 -12.02
CA PHE A 302 -31.60 19.69 -11.41
C PHE A 302 -30.89 21.00 -11.81
N ARG A 303 -29.67 20.93 -12.35
CA ARG A 303 -28.94 22.13 -12.78
C ARG A 303 -29.59 22.77 -14.01
N GLN A 304 -29.42 24.08 -14.13
CA GLN A 304 -29.81 24.85 -15.31
C GLN A 304 -28.60 25.44 -16.04
N GLU A 305 -28.83 25.96 -17.24
CA GLU A 305 -27.80 26.65 -18.01
C GLU A 305 -27.32 27.88 -17.23
N GLY A 306 -26.00 28.00 -17.05
CA GLY A 306 -25.37 29.06 -16.25
C GLY A 306 -25.07 28.67 -14.80
N ASP A 307 -25.61 27.56 -14.29
CA ASP A 307 -25.25 27.06 -12.95
C ASP A 307 -23.75 26.71 -12.90
N VAL A 308 -23.06 27.15 -11.84
CA VAL A 308 -21.66 26.78 -11.58
C VAL A 308 -21.57 25.56 -10.67
N VAL A 309 -20.54 24.74 -10.87
CA VAL A 309 -20.29 23.55 -10.06
C VAL A 309 -18.91 23.64 -9.41
N VAL A 310 -18.90 23.62 -8.08
CA VAL A 310 -17.69 23.65 -7.25
C VAL A 310 -17.40 22.26 -6.73
N SER A 311 -16.17 21.76 -6.92
CA SER A 311 -15.76 20.48 -6.35
C SER A 311 -14.27 20.43 -6.03
N PRO A 312 -13.84 19.84 -4.89
CA PRO A 312 -12.42 19.59 -4.64
C PRO A 312 -11.80 18.60 -5.65
N ARG A 313 -12.62 17.78 -6.31
CA ARG A 313 -12.18 16.82 -7.35
C ARG A 313 -12.64 17.26 -8.73
N ALA A 314 -12.03 18.32 -9.25
CA ALA A 314 -12.33 18.87 -10.57
C ALA A 314 -12.39 17.79 -11.67
N ALA A 315 -11.41 16.88 -11.75
CA ALA A 315 -11.39 15.83 -12.76
C ALA A 315 -12.61 14.89 -12.70
N LEU A 316 -13.06 14.49 -11.49
CA LEU A 316 -14.24 13.63 -11.34
C LEU A 316 -15.52 14.42 -11.60
N ALA A 317 -15.59 15.67 -11.16
CA ALA A 317 -16.73 16.54 -11.42
C ALA A 317 -16.85 16.85 -12.93
N GLN A 318 -15.73 17.01 -13.64
CA GLN A 318 -15.70 17.21 -15.08
C GLN A 318 -16.23 16.00 -15.84
N GLU A 319 -15.80 14.80 -15.46
CA GLU A 319 -16.23 13.55 -16.09
C GLU A 319 -17.74 13.30 -15.89
N TYR A 320 -18.25 13.49 -14.67
CA TYR A 320 -19.63 13.08 -14.34
C TYR A 320 -20.67 14.20 -14.38
N ILE A 321 -20.25 15.45 -14.20
CA ILE A 321 -21.14 16.62 -14.13
C ILE A 321 -20.95 17.48 -15.38
N GLY A 322 -19.71 17.81 -15.74
CA GLY A 322 -19.41 18.79 -16.80
C GLY A 322 -19.87 20.22 -16.43
N GLY A 323 -19.79 21.16 -17.36
CA GLY A 323 -20.19 22.57 -17.16
C GLY A 323 -19.06 23.50 -16.71
N LEU A 324 -19.39 24.72 -16.24
CA LEU A 324 -18.42 25.64 -15.65
C LEU A 324 -18.03 25.10 -14.26
N LEU A 325 -16.84 24.52 -14.21
CA LEU A 325 -16.31 23.82 -13.04
C LEU A 325 -15.28 24.69 -12.36
N ILE A 326 -15.28 24.67 -11.04
CA ILE A 326 -14.31 25.39 -10.22
C ILE A 326 -13.80 24.44 -9.15
N GLN A 327 -12.48 24.33 -9.05
CA GLN A 327 -11.87 23.45 -8.08
C GLN A 327 -11.78 24.13 -6.72
N ALA A 328 -12.19 23.45 -5.66
CA ALA A 328 -12.06 23.95 -4.29
C ALA A 328 -10.95 23.18 -3.58
N VAL A 329 -9.70 23.67 -3.60
CA VAL A 329 -8.56 22.91 -3.06
C VAL A 329 -8.09 23.49 -1.72
N PRO A 330 -8.03 22.68 -0.65
CA PRO A 330 -7.43 23.11 0.62
C PRO A 330 -5.88 23.13 0.59
N SER A 331 -5.22 22.48 -0.39
CA SER A 331 -3.77 22.40 -0.49
C SER A 331 -3.23 22.76 -1.88
N TRP A 332 -2.04 23.38 -1.91
CA TRP A 332 -1.42 23.99 -3.10
C TRP A 332 -0.84 22.97 -4.10
N GLU A 333 -0.88 21.68 -3.79
CA GLU A 333 -0.04 20.68 -4.48
C GLU A 333 -0.44 20.43 -5.94
N ASN A 334 -1.65 20.83 -6.36
CA ASN A 334 -2.16 20.57 -7.71
C ASN A 334 -2.49 21.85 -8.53
N ALA A 335 -2.23 23.05 -8.01
CA ALA A 335 -2.51 24.30 -8.73
C ALA A 335 -1.29 24.73 -9.57
N VAL A 336 -1.52 25.06 -10.84
CA VAL A 336 -0.55 25.77 -11.69
C VAL A 336 -0.83 27.26 -11.61
N ILE A 337 0.23 28.04 -11.42
CA ILE A 337 0.17 29.49 -11.58
C ILE A 337 0.33 29.78 -13.08
N ALA A 338 -0.73 30.26 -13.72
CA ALA A 338 -0.67 30.74 -15.10
C ALA A 338 0.07 32.09 -15.16
N GLU A 339 0.48 32.53 -16.35
CA GLU A 339 1.23 33.78 -16.55
C GLU A 339 0.46 35.04 -16.11
N ASP A 340 -0.86 34.95 -15.95
CA ASP A 340 -1.76 36.03 -15.54
C ASP A 340 -2.13 36.00 -14.05
N ASP A 341 -1.35 35.31 -13.22
CA ASP A 341 -1.63 35.05 -11.79
C ASP A 341 -2.95 34.29 -11.54
N THR A 342 -3.59 33.73 -12.58
CA THR A 342 -4.74 32.84 -12.37
C THR A 342 -4.26 31.45 -11.97
N HIS A 343 -4.84 30.94 -10.89
CA HIS A 343 -4.60 29.58 -10.45
C HIS A 343 -5.59 28.64 -11.12
N SER A 344 -5.05 27.65 -11.82
CA SER A 344 -5.85 26.60 -12.46
C SER A 344 -5.41 25.21 -12.00
N ASP A 345 -6.35 24.28 -11.93
CA ASP A 345 -6.06 22.87 -11.67
C ASP A 345 -5.12 22.34 -12.76
N PHE A 346 -4.01 21.71 -12.35
CA PHE A 346 -2.99 21.20 -13.28
C PHE A 346 -3.57 20.26 -14.35
N TYR A 347 -4.58 19.45 -14.00
CA TYR A 347 -5.07 18.38 -14.87
C TYR A 347 -6.23 18.81 -15.76
N THR A 348 -7.11 19.66 -15.24
CA THR A 348 -8.36 20.04 -15.90
C THR A 348 -8.35 21.47 -16.43
N GLY A 349 -7.42 22.31 -15.97
CA GLY A 349 -7.32 23.73 -16.32
C GLY A 349 -8.45 24.59 -15.73
N VAL A 350 -9.27 24.04 -14.85
CA VAL A 350 -10.39 24.79 -14.24
C VAL A 350 -9.87 25.79 -13.20
N PRO A 351 -10.53 26.94 -13.00
CA PRO A 351 -10.15 27.89 -11.96
C PRO A 351 -10.17 27.26 -10.56
N VAL A 352 -9.25 27.68 -9.68
CA VAL A 352 -9.15 27.20 -8.30
C VAL A 352 -9.62 28.27 -7.31
N ILE A 353 -10.45 27.87 -6.35
CA ILE A 353 -10.81 28.63 -5.15
C ILE A 353 -9.87 28.22 -4.02
N HIS A 354 -9.13 29.19 -3.50
CA HIS A 354 -8.15 29.03 -2.42
C HIS A 354 -8.64 29.52 -1.06
N SER A 355 -9.61 30.43 -1.07
CA SER A 355 -10.05 31.09 0.15
C SER A 355 -11.57 31.05 0.31
N GLU A 356 -12.01 31.14 1.57
CA GLU A 356 -13.41 31.33 1.90
C GLU A 356 -13.98 32.60 1.24
N ASN A 357 -13.18 33.67 1.13
CA ASN A 357 -13.60 34.90 0.47
C ASN A 357 -13.85 34.72 -1.02
N GLU A 358 -13.01 33.96 -1.73
CA GLU A 358 -13.24 33.62 -3.14
C GLU A 358 -14.49 32.78 -3.33
N LEU A 359 -14.76 31.84 -2.42
CA LEU A 359 -16.01 31.08 -2.43
C LEU A 359 -17.23 31.97 -2.22
N HIS A 360 -17.17 32.90 -1.25
CA HIS A 360 -18.24 33.87 -1.01
C HIS A 360 -18.48 34.76 -2.24
N GLU A 361 -17.41 35.23 -2.87
CA GLU A 361 -17.50 36.04 -4.08
C GLU A 361 -18.09 35.24 -5.24
N LEU A 362 -17.74 33.97 -5.38
CA LEU A 362 -18.35 33.09 -6.38
C LEU A 362 -19.86 32.96 -6.17
N VAL A 363 -20.29 32.65 -4.95
CA VAL A 363 -21.71 32.50 -4.60
C VAL A 363 -22.47 33.82 -4.75
N ARG A 364 -21.81 34.98 -4.55
CA ARG A 364 -22.41 36.31 -4.76
C ARG A 364 -22.54 36.68 -6.23
N THR A 365 -21.59 36.27 -7.06
CA THR A 365 -21.52 36.63 -8.49
C THR A 365 -22.36 35.71 -9.37
N HIS A 366 -22.65 34.49 -8.91
CA HIS A 366 -23.49 33.54 -9.61
C HIS A 366 -24.81 33.37 -8.86
N GLU A 367 -25.92 33.68 -9.52
CA GLU A 367 -27.26 33.54 -8.92
C GLU A 367 -27.51 32.13 -8.39
N ARG A 368 -26.93 31.12 -9.07
CA ARG A 368 -27.15 29.71 -8.79
C ARG A 368 -25.90 28.86 -8.98
N GLY A 369 -25.83 27.79 -8.20
CA GLY A 369 -24.80 26.78 -8.38
C GLY A 369 -24.87 25.65 -7.38
N TRP A 370 -23.86 24.80 -7.45
CA TRP A 370 -23.77 23.52 -6.75
C TRP A 370 -22.38 23.35 -6.13
N ILE A 371 -22.32 22.76 -4.94
CA ILE A 371 -21.07 22.30 -4.33
C ILE A 371 -21.15 20.80 -4.11
N VAL A 372 -20.20 20.06 -4.67
CA VAL A 372 -20.12 18.60 -4.59
C VAL A 372 -18.79 18.19 -3.98
N TYR A 373 -18.80 17.73 -2.73
CA TYR A 373 -17.58 17.29 -2.05
C TYR A 373 -17.81 16.00 -1.25
N ASN A 374 -16.73 15.31 -0.91
CA ASN A 374 -16.76 14.17 -0.01
C ASN A 374 -16.18 14.56 1.35
N SER A 375 -16.52 13.82 2.41
CA SER A 375 -16.06 14.10 3.77
C SER A 375 -14.54 14.14 3.97
N PHE A 376 -13.75 13.49 3.11
CA PHE A 376 -12.28 13.47 3.20
C PHE A 376 -11.63 14.72 2.63
N GLU A 377 -12.29 15.36 1.67
CA GLU A 377 -11.79 16.56 0.98
C GLU A 377 -12.78 17.68 1.24
N SER A 378 -12.69 18.23 2.45
CA SER A 378 -13.53 19.35 2.84
C SER A 378 -13.10 20.59 2.05
N PRO A 379 -14.02 21.28 1.35
CA PRO A 379 -13.73 22.55 0.69
C PRO A 379 -13.32 23.61 1.74
N PRO A 380 -12.63 24.69 1.30
CA PRO A 380 -12.51 25.88 2.13
C PRO A 380 -13.92 26.35 2.54
N ALA A 381 -14.05 26.81 3.79
CA ALA A 381 -15.32 27.25 4.37
C ALA A 381 -16.41 26.16 4.54
N ARG A 382 -16.04 24.89 4.77
CA ARG A 382 -17.01 23.81 5.04
C ARG A 382 -18.11 24.20 6.05
N ALA A 383 -17.74 24.81 7.19
CA ALA A 383 -18.72 25.22 8.20
C ALA A 383 -19.70 26.30 7.68
N TRP A 384 -19.23 27.19 6.81
CA TRP A 384 -20.08 28.17 6.15
C TRP A 384 -21.02 27.51 5.14
N ILE A 385 -20.51 26.60 4.31
CA ILE A 385 -21.30 25.82 3.34
C ILE A 385 -22.44 25.09 4.05
N GLU A 386 -22.11 24.35 5.11
CA GLU A 386 -23.07 23.56 5.89
C GLU A 386 -24.13 24.43 6.60
N SER A 387 -23.85 25.72 6.87
CA SER A 387 -24.78 26.61 7.58
C SER A 387 -25.55 27.58 6.67
N ARG A 388 -25.13 27.76 5.42
CA ARG A 388 -25.68 28.77 4.51
C ARG A 388 -26.25 28.21 3.21
N LEU A 389 -25.82 27.02 2.79
CA LEU A 389 -26.29 26.41 1.55
C LEU A 389 -27.29 25.29 1.87
N ASP A 390 -28.16 24.99 0.91
CA ASP A 390 -29.16 23.95 1.06
C ASP A 390 -28.53 22.59 0.80
N LEU A 391 -28.61 21.68 1.77
CA LEU A 391 -28.18 20.29 1.60
C LEU A 391 -29.24 19.55 0.77
N GLU A 392 -28.89 19.26 -0.48
CA GLU A 392 -29.79 18.62 -1.43
C GLU A 392 -29.76 17.10 -1.33
N ARG A 393 -28.56 16.54 -1.16
CA ARG A 393 -28.40 15.09 -1.10
C ARG A 393 -27.14 14.67 -0.36
N VAL A 394 -27.28 13.62 0.44
CA VAL A 394 -26.17 12.84 0.98
C VAL A 394 -26.14 11.51 0.22
N ILE A 395 -25.14 11.34 -0.63
CA ILE A 395 -25.02 10.15 -1.46
C ILE A 395 -24.09 9.20 -0.74
N SER A 396 -24.67 8.13 -0.22
CA SER A 396 -23.90 7.09 0.44
C SER A 396 -22.79 6.58 -0.50
N PRO A 397 -21.60 6.33 0.04
CA PRO A 397 -20.52 5.71 -0.72
C PRO A 397 -20.97 4.35 -1.22
N LEU A 398 -20.32 3.85 -2.27
CA LEU A 398 -20.53 2.48 -2.74
C LEU A 398 -20.11 1.43 -1.69
N TYR A 399 -19.33 1.84 -0.68
CA TYR A 399 -18.76 0.99 0.37
C TYR A 399 -18.82 1.67 1.75
N PRO A 400 -19.02 0.93 2.86
CA PRO A 400 -19.59 1.44 4.12
C PRO A 400 -18.66 2.28 5.03
N LYS A 401 -17.70 3.03 4.49
CA LYS A 401 -16.86 3.96 5.28
C LYS A 401 -17.18 5.40 4.90
N ASP A 402 -17.08 6.32 5.87
CA ASP A 402 -17.41 7.76 5.89
C ASP A 402 -16.99 8.59 4.67
N GLN A 403 -17.48 8.24 3.48
CA GLN A 403 -17.17 8.82 2.16
C GLN A 403 -18.43 9.21 1.43
N ALA A 404 -19.43 9.66 2.18
CA ALA A 404 -20.60 10.24 1.57
C ALA A 404 -20.18 11.43 0.70
N VAL A 405 -20.80 11.53 -0.47
CA VAL A 405 -20.71 12.72 -1.29
C VAL A 405 -21.87 13.61 -0.90
N PHE A 406 -21.55 14.80 -0.43
CA PHE A 406 -22.49 15.83 -0.05
C PHE A 406 -22.70 16.74 -1.26
N VAL A 407 -23.97 16.98 -1.59
CA VAL A 407 -24.40 17.88 -2.65
C VAL A 407 -25.15 19.03 -2.00
N TYR A 408 -24.59 20.22 -2.11
CA TYR A 408 -25.22 21.47 -1.69
C TYR A 408 -25.61 22.29 -2.91
N SER A 409 -26.65 23.11 -2.79
CA SER A 409 -27.05 24.08 -3.81
C SER A 409 -27.25 25.47 -3.20
N TRP A 410 -27.28 26.49 -4.05
CA TRP A 410 -27.76 27.82 -3.70
C TRP A 410 -28.58 28.43 -4.83
N GLY A 411 -29.47 29.36 -4.47
CA GLY A 411 -30.29 30.11 -5.42
C GLY A 411 -31.41 29.29 -6.07
N ARG A 412 -31.77 28.11 -5.54
CA ARG A 412 -33.00 27.44 -5.96
C ARG A 412 -34.20 28.14 -5.36
N ASP A 413 -35.16 28.49 -6.20
CA ASP A 413 -36.48 28.92 -5.73
C ASP A 413 -37.08 27.79 -4.87
N GLU A 414 -37.42 28.08 -3.61
CA GLU A 414 -38.05 27.14 -2.64
C GLU A 414 -39.41 26.58 -3.11
N ALA A 415 -39.84 26.91 -4.33
CA ALA A 415 -41.17 26.63 -4.87
C ALA A 415 -41.50 25.13 -5.04
N SER A 416 -40.58 24.19 -4.79
CA SER A 416 -40.86 22.74 -4.87
C SER A 416 -41.19 22.05 -3.54
N GLY A 417 -41.28 22.76 -2.41
CA GLY A 417 -42.14 22.35 -1.28
C GLY A 417 -41.75 21.15 -0.40
N GLU A 418 -40.60 20.51 -0.58
CA GLU A 418 -40.07 19.50 0.36
C GLU A 418 -38.65 19.84 0.79
N SER A 419 -38.53 20.76 1.76
CA SER A 419 -37.30 20.97 2.50
C SER A 419 -37.08 19.78 3.44
N ILE A 420 -36.10 18.92 3.13
CA ILE A 420 -35.58 17.91 4.05
C ILE A 420 -34.65 18.66 5.02
N ARG A 421 -35.17 19.10 6.16
CA ARG A 421 -34.36 19.54 7.31
C ARG A 421 -34.43 18.53 8.43
#